data_AF-C5B4K2-F1
#
_entry.id   AF-C5B4K2-F1
#
_cell.length_a   1.000
_cell.length_b   1.000
_cell.length_c   1.000
_cell.angle_alpha   90.00
_cell.angle_beta   90.00
_cell.angle_gamma   90.00
#
_symmetry.space_group_name_H-M   'P 1'
#
loop_
_entity.id
_entity.type
_entity.pdbx_description
1 polymer ?
#
loop_
_entity_poly.entity_id
_entity_poly.type
_entity_poly.pdbx_seq_one_letter_code
_entity_poly.pdbx_strand_id
1 'polypeptide(L)'
;MFNLIVSVIAIALSAALAAASIYYGGSAFTNSTAKANVTTLVNQGQQIAGAGALYKVDNAGTPPASLADLTQPDNAAAGVVNYLQAAPVAPAFATGAWETNGAVAYVQIKPNAVNNLCAEVEKQNGSLVQNSSQPWSITEAAGRLNSASAQFGCQGSDPAASYFSFKM
;
A
#
# COMPACT_ATOMS: atom_id res chain seq x y z
N MET A 1 -50.19 -24.45 -19.86
CA MET A 1 -49.14 -24.02 -20.82
C MET A 1 -48.58 -22.63 -20.51
N PHE A 2 -49.35 -21.72 -19.90
CA PHE A 2 -48.89 -20.38 -19.49
C PHE A 2 -47.71 -20.40 -18.49
N ASN A 3 -47.71 -21.32 -17.52
CA ASN A 3 -46.63 -21.43 -16.52
C ASN A 3 -45.25 -21.79 -17.09
N LEU A 4 -45.18 -22.48 -18.22
CA LEU A 4 -43.90 -22.91 -18.80
C LEU A 4 -43.18 -21.72 -19.45
N ILE A 5 -43.93 -20.86 -20.14
CA ILE A 5 -43.39 -19.64 -20.76
C ILE A 5 -42.86 -18.66 -19.70
N VAL A 6 -43.62 -18.42 -18.62
CA VAL A 6 -43.19 -17.52 -17.54
C VAL A 6 -41.92 -18.03 -16.87
N SER A 7 -41.81 -19.33 -16.65
CA SER A 7 -40.63 -19.94 -16.01
C SER A 7 -39.37 -19.82 -16.88
N VAL A 8 -39.48 -20.06 -18.18
CA VAL A 8 -38.34 -19.94 -19.11
C VAL A 8 -37.86 -18.49 -19.22
N ILE A 9 -38.79 -17.54 -19.29
CA ILE A 9 -38.45 -16.11 -19.34
C ILE A 9 -37.77 -15.66 -18.03
N ALA A 10 -38.24 -16.14 -16.88
CA ALA A 10 -37.64 -15.83 -15.57
C ALA A 10 -36.18 -16.33 -15.46
N ILE A 11 -35.90 -17.54 -15.95
CA ILE A 11 -34.54 -18.08 -15.97
C ILE A 11 -33.64 -17.28 -16.92
N ALA A 12 -34.17 -16.89 -18.09
CA ALA A 12 -33.41 -16.07 -19.05
C ALA A 12 -33.07 -14.68 -18.47
N LEU A 13 -34.01 -14.03 -17.78
CA LEU A 13 -33.80 -12.72 -17.14
C LEU A 13 -32.79 -12.79 -16.00
N SER A 14 -32.86 -13.83 -15.17
CA SER A 14 -31.91 -14.01 -14.06
C SER A 14 -30.49 -14.34 -14.58
N ALA A 15 -30.37 -15.12 -15.64
CA ALA A 15 -29.10 -15.35 -16.33
C ALA A 15 -28.53 -14.05 -16.93
N ALA A 16 -29.37 -13.22 -17.56
CA ALA A 16 -28.96 -11.93 -18.11
C ALA A 16 -28.49 -10.96 -17.01
N LEU A 17 -29.18 -10.92 -15.87
CA LEU A 17 -28.81 -10.07 -14.74
C LEU A 17 -27.50 -10.55 -14.07
N ALA A 18 -27.31 -11.87 -13.95
CA ALA A 18 -26.05 -12.45 -13.46
C ALA A 18 -24.89 -12.13 -14.41
N ALA A 19 -25.08 -12.27 -15.72
CA ALA A 19 -24.06 -11.93 -16.73
C ALA A 19 -23.70 -10.43 -16.68
N ALA A 20 -24.71 -9.55 -16.56
CA ALA A 20 -24.49 -8.12 -16.38
C ALA A 20 -23.74 -7.81 -15.07
N SER A 21 -24.05 -8.51 -13.97
CA SER A 21 -23.38 -8.35 -12.68
C SER A 21 -21.91 -8.80 -12.74
N ILE A 22 -21.60 -9.86 -13.50
CA ILE A 22 -20.21 -10.30 -13.68
C ILE A 22 -19.44 -9.30 -14.55
N TYR A 23 -20.04 -8.86 -15.66
CA TYR A 23 -19.38 -7.96 -16.62
C TYR A 23 -19.16 -6.54 -16.06
N TYR A 24 -20.17 -5.97 -15.38
CA TYR A 24 -20.11 -4.61 -14.84
C TYR A 24 -19.70 -4.57 -13.36
N GLY A 25 -20.03 -5.60 -12.56
CA GLY A 25 -19.65 -5.66 -11.15
C GLY A 25 -18.18 -6.06 -10.94
N GLY A 26 -17.58 -6.81 -11.86
CA GLY A 26 -16.18 -7.24 -11.75
C GLY A 26 -15.17 -6.08 -11.77
N SER A 27 -15.38 -5.08 -12.65
CA SER A 27 -14.51 -3.89 -12.72
C SER A 27 -14.69 -2.98 -11.51
N ALA A 28 -15.93 -2.81 -11.02
CA ALA A 28 -16.22 -2.09 -9.78
C ALA A 28 -15.56 -2.77 -8.57
N PHE A 29 -15.67 -4.09 -8.43
CA PHE A 29 -15.06 -4.85 -7.35
C PHE A 29 -13.52 -4.78 -7.37
N THR A 30 -12.94 -4.85 -8.57
CA THR A 30 -11.47 -4.77 -8.76
C THR A 30 -10.93 -3.39 -8.36
N ASN A 31 -11.64 -2.31 -8.72
CA ASN A 31 -11.28 -0.95 -8.32
C ASN A 31 -11.47 -0.72 -6.81
N SER A 32 -12.57 -1.21 -6.23
CA SER A 32 -12.80 -1.14 -4.79
C SER A 32 -11.75 -1.91 -3.99
N THR A 33 -11.31 -3.07 -4.50
CA THR A 33 -10.24 -3.87 -3.87
C THR A 33 -8.90 -3.15 -3.93
N ALA A 34 -8.54 -2.57 -5.08
CA ALA A 34 -7.31 -1.77 -5.20
C ALA A 34 -7.32 -0.57 -4.23
N LYS A 35 -8.44 0.13 -4.12
CA LYS A 35 -8.60 1.24 -3.16
C LYS A 35 -8.43 0.77 -1.71
N ALA A 36 -9.09 -0.32 -1.32
CA ALA A 36 -8.96 -0.89 0.02
C ALA A 36 -7.53 -1.34 0.34
N ASN A 37 -6.83 -1.90 -0.64
CA ASN A 37 -5.43 -2.29 -0.52
C ASN A 37 -4.52 -1.08 -0.31
N VAL A 38 -4.71 0.01 -1.07
CA VAL A 38 -3.97 1.26 -0.87
C VAL A 38 -4.26 1.85 0.51
N THR A 39 -5.53 1.92 0.93
CA THR A 39 -5.89 2.41 2.27
C THR A 39 -5.23 1.58 3.37
N THR A 40 -5.16 0.26 3.20
CA THR A 40 -4.46 -0.62 4.15
C THR A 40 -2.97 -0.28 4.23
N LEU A 41 -2.30 -0.11 3.09
CA LEU A 41 -0.89 0.27 3.05
C LEU A 41 -0.64 1.65 3.67
N VAL A 42 -1.51 2.62 3.39
CA VAL A 42 -1.43 3.97 3.96
C VAL A 42 -1.59 3.93 5.48
N ASN A 43 -2.59 3.20 6.00
CA ASN A 43 -2.79 3.06 7.45
C ASN A 43 -1.61 2.38 8.15
N GLN A 44 -0.99 1.39 7.51
CA GLN A 44 0.20 0.72 8.03
C GLN A 44 1.43 1.64 7.97
N GLY A 45 1.63 2.35 6.85
CA GLY A 45 2.69 3.34 6.70
C GLY A 45 2.58 4.48 7.72
N GLN A 46 1.37 4.98 7.99
CA GLN A 46 1.12 5.99 9.03
C GLN A 46 1.49 5.52 10.43
N GLN A 47 1.23 4.25 10.78
CA GLN A 47 1.64 3.68 12.06
C GLN A 47 3.17 3.67 12.20
N ILE A 48 3.89 3.28 11.14
CA ILE A 48 5.35 3.24 11.13
C ILE A 48 5.94 4.65 11.17
N ALA A 49 5.38 5.58 10.38
CA ALA A 49 5.81 6.98 10.37
C ALA A 49 5.57 7.66 11.73
N GLY A 50 4.42 7.42 12.37
CA GLY A 50 4.14 7.92 13.71
C GLY A 50 5.12 7.37 14.75
N ALA A 51 5.42 6.08 14.70
CA ALA A 51 6.42 5.46 15.56
C ALA A 51 7.84 6.02 15.31
N GLY A 52 8.21 6.21 14.05
CA GLY A 52 9.48 6.83 13.67
C GLY A 52 9.62 8.28 14.11
N ALA A 53 8.53 9.05 14.12
CA ALA A 53 8.51 10.40 14.63
C ALA A 53 8.73 10.43 16.16
N LEU A 54 8.09 9.52 16.90
CA LEU A 54 8.32 9.40 18.35
C LEU A 54 9.77 8.96 18.66
N TYR A 55 10.28 7.96 17.95
CA TYR A 55 11.69 7.54 18.06
C TYR A 55 12.65 8.71 17.82
N LYS A 56 12.38 9.54 16.80
CA LYS A 56 13.18 10.74 16.54
C LYS A 56 13.15 11.74 17.69
N VAL A 57 12.00 11.92 18.35
CA VAL A 57 11.88 12.85 19.49
C VAL A 57 12.76 12.37 20.64
N ASP A 58 12.72 11.08 20.95
CA ASP A 58 13.44 10.51 22.09
C ASP A 58 14.94 10.33 21.80
N ASN A 59 15.33 10.16 20.53
CA ASN A 59 16.72 9.94 20.11
C ASN A 59 17.38 11.18 19.50
N ALA A 60 17.04 12.37 20.02
CA ALA A 60 17.65 13.66 19.65
C ALA A 60 17.63 13.99 18.13
N GLY A 61 16.56 13.59 17.45
CA GLY A 61 16.34 13.80 16.01
C GLY A 61 16.88 12.68 15.12
N THR A 62 17.50 11.64 15.70
CA THR A 62 18.05 10.51 14.93
C THR A 62 16.92 9.62 14.41
N PRO A 63 16.78 9.40 13.09
CA PRO A 63 15.79 8.47 12.55
C PRO A 63 16.09 7.01 12.95
N PRO A 64 15.07 6.14 12.99
CA PRO A 64 15.28 4.70 13.13
C PRO A 64 16.04 4.16 11.91
N ALA A 65 17.04 3.32 12.11
CA ALA A 65 17.80 2.69 11.03
C ALA A 65 17.08 1.46 10.47
N SER A 66 16.21 0.84 11.27
CA SER A 66 15.45 -0.34 10.91
C SER A 66 14.11 -0.41 11.64
N LEU A 67 13.23 -1.33 11.22
CA LEU A 67 11.96 -1.55 11.90
C LEU A 67 12.14 -2.20 13.29
N ALA A 68 13.31 -2.81 13.54
CA ALA A 68 13.65 -3.36 14.85
C ALA A 68 13.76 -2.26 15.90
N ASP A 69 14.30 -1.09 15.54
CA ASP A 69 14.45 0.07 16.45
C ASP A 69 13.10 0.62 16.93
N LEU A 70 12.02 0.33 16.19
CA LEU A 70 10.66 0.76 16.54
C LEU A 70 9.87 -0.29 17.34
N THR A 71 10.27 -1.56 17.24
CA THR A 71 9.52 -2.70 17.82
C THR A 71 10.22 -3.32 19.03
N GLN A 72 11.53 -3.18 19.13
CA GLN A 72 12.29 -3.62 20.29
C GLN A 72 12.36 -2.49 21.31
N PRO A 73 12.28 -2.81 22.61
CA PRO A 73 12.61 -1.85 23.64
C PRO A 73 14.08 -1.49 23.50
N ASP A 74 14.39 -0.21 23.46
CA ASP A 74 15.77 0.28 23.35
C ASP A 74 16.70 -0.44 24.34
N ASN A 75 17.81 -0.96 23.80
CA ASN A 75 18.90 -1.62 24.52
C ASN A 75 19.89 -0.62 25.17
N ALA A 76 19.57 0.68 25.32
CA ALA A 76 20.55 1.66 25.78
C ALA A 76 20.21 2.54 27.01
N ALA A 77 18.96 2.72 27.45
CA ALA A 77 18.70 3.54 28.64
C ALA A 77 17.40 3.16 29.37
N ALA A 78 17.43 3.29 30.70
CA ALA A 78 16.39 2.89 31.62
C ALA A 78 15.01 3.50 31.29
N GLY A 79 14.19 2.74 30.56
CA GLY A 79 12.83 3.10 30.18
C GLY A 79 12.45 2.37 28.91
N VAL A 80 11.88 1.18 29.05
CA VAL A 80 11.43 0.31 27.94
C VAL A 80 10.31 1.03 27.17
N VAL A 81 10.65 1.77 26.10
CA VAL A 81 9.66 2.40 25.22
C VAL A 81 9.61 1.61 23.91
N ASN A 82 8.49 0.94 23.67
CA ASN A 82 8.16 0.36 22.37
C ASN A 82 7.28 1.36 21.62
N TYR A 83 7.73 1.85 20.47
CA TYR A 83 6.95 2.76 19.63
C TYR A 83 5.91 1.99 18.78
N LEU A 84 6.20 0.71 18.49
CA LEU A 84 5.29 -0.25 17.89
C LEU A 84 5.19 -1.48 18.79
N GLN A 85 3.96 -1.91 19.08
CA GLN A 85 3.70 -3.18 19.78
C GLN A 85 4.15 -4.38 18.94
N ALA A 86 4.02 -4.28 17.61
CA ALA A 86 4.50 -5.25 16.64
C ALA A 86 4.68 -4.56 15.28
N ALA A 87 5.55 -5.11 14.44
CA ALA A 87 5.65 -4.72 13.04
C ALA A 87 4.31 -4.98 12.34
N PRO A 88 3.75 -4.02 11.57
CA PRO A 88 2.55 -4.26 10.79
C PRO A 88 2.74 -5.46 9.85
N VAL A 89 1.76 -6.36 9.84
CA VAL A 89 1.78 -7.49 8.92
C VAL A 89 1.48 -6.98 7.52
N ALA A 90 2.46 -7.14 6.62
CA ALA A 90 2.30 -6.76 5.23
C ALA A 90 1.12 -7.53 4.61
N PRO A 91 0.28 -6.87 3.79
CA PRO A 91 -0.89 -7.49 3.20
C PRO A 91 -0.50 -8.59 2.21
N ALA A 92 -1.40 -9.54 1.93
CA ALA A 92 -1.10 -10.74 1.13
C ALA A 92 -0.61 -10.48 -0.31
N PHE A 93 -0.81 -9.26 -0.84
CA PHE A 93 -0.30 -8.84 -2.15
C PHE A 93 1.12 -8.24 -2.10
N ALA A 94 1.72 -8.12 -0.92
CA ALA A 94 3.12 -7.83 -0.72
C ALA A 94 3.98 -9.10 -0.83
N THR A 95 5.22 -8.94 -1.27
CA THR A 95 6.22 -10.02 -1.35
C THR A 95 7.09 -10.08 -0.08
N GLY A 96 7.28 -8.94 0.59
CA GLY A 96 8.13 -8.80 1.78
C GLY A 96 7.38 -8.24 2.98
N ALA A 97 8.11 -8.10 4.09
CA ALA A 97 7.65 -7.39 5.28
C ALA A 97 7.80 -5.88 5.10
N TRP A 98 7.24 -5.11 6.04
CA TRP A 98 7.55 -3.70 6.13
C TRP A 98 8.99 -3.49 6.58
N GLU A 99 9.65 -2.52 5.97
CA GLU A 99 11.01 -2.09 6.29
C GLU A 99 11.06 -0.56 6.37
N THR A 100 12.12 -0.02 6.96
CA THR A 100 12.39 1.43 6.99
C THR A 100 13.87 1.69 6.83
N ASN A 101 14.21 2.81 6.19
CA ASN A 101 15.56 3.36 6.13
C ASN A 101 15.68 4.68 6.92
N GLY A 102 14.69 4.99 7.75
CA GLY A 102 14.63 6.21 8.56
C GLY A 102 14.07 7.45 7.85
N ALA A 103 14.02 7.45 6.52
CA ALA A 103 13.41 8.49 5.71
C ALA A 103 12.05 8.09 5.12
N VAL A 104 11.89 6.79 4.82
CA VAL A 104 10.65 6.19 4.34
C VAL A 104 10.41 4.83 4.98
N ALA A 105 9.14 4.50 5.18
CA ALA A 105 8.67 3.14 5.41
C ALA A 105 8.29 2.52 4.06
N TYR A 106 8.72 1.30 3.77
CA TYR A 106 8.49 0.69 2.46
C TYR A 106 8.17 -0.80 2.56
N VAL A 107 7.50 -1.31 1.52
CA VAL A 107 7.17 -2.72 1.36
C VAL A 107 7.19 -3.11 -0.11
N GLN A 108 7.72 -4.29 -0.41
CA GLN A 108 7.77 -4.81 -1.79
C GLN A 108 6.40 -5.36 -2.21
N ILE A 109 5.93 -4.98 -3.39
CA ILE A 109 4.63 -5.40 -3.95
C ILE A 109 4.84 -6.54 -4.94
N LYS A 110 3.91 -7.50 -4.99
CA LYS A 110 3.93 -8.57 -5.99
C LYS A 110 3.69 -8.04 -7.42
N PRO A 111 4.40 -8.57 -8.44
CA PRO A 111 4.26 -8.20 -9.85
C PRO A 111 2.84 -8.00 -10.37
N ASN A 112 1.94 -8.92 -10.00
CA ASN A 112 0.57 -8.98 -10.47
C ASN A 112 -0.37 -7.96 -9.80
N ALA A 113 0.06 -7.34 -8.71
CA ALA A 113 -0.69 -6.30 -8.00
C ALA A 113 -0.26 -4.88 -8.39
N VAL A 114 0.94 -4.70 -8.96
CA VAL A 114 1.58 -3.38 -9.20
C VAL A 114 0.72 -2.46 -10.08
N ASN A 115 0.24 -2.93 -11.24
CA ASN A 115 -0.37 -2.03 -12.22
C ASN A 115 -1.63 -1.31 -11.71
N ASN A 116 -2.54 -2.02 -11.05
CA ASN A 116 -3.77 -1.40 -10.54
C ASN A 116 -3.55 -0.69 -9.20
N LEU A 117 -2.69 -1.23 -8.34
CA LEU A 117 -2.39 -0.64 -7.04
C LEU A 117 -1.64 0.69 -7.20
N CYS A 118 -0.59 0.72 -8.02
CA CYS A 118 0.23 1.90 -8.21
C CYS A 118 -0.54 3.00 -8.95
N ALA A 119 -1.32 2.66 -9.97
CA ALA A 119 -2.24 3.62 -10.59
C ALA A 119 -3.23 4.23 -9.57
N GLU A 120 -3.71 3.44 -8.60
CA GLU A 120 -4.59 3.93 -7.54
C GLU A 120 -3.85 4.77 -6.49
N VAL A 121 -2.60 4.42 -6.14
CA VAL A 121 -1.74 5.24 -5.26
C VAL A 121 -1.53 6.63 -5.84
N GLU A 122 -1.16 6.71 -7.11
CA GLU A 122 -0.91 7.99 -7.79
C GLU A 122 -2.19 8.82 -7.93
N LYS A 123 -3.37 8.19 -8.06
CA LYS A 123 -4.67 8.90 -8.01
C LYS A 123 -4.96 9.50 -6.63
N GLN A 124 -4.60 8.80 -5.56
CA GLN A 124 -4.93 9.23 -4.20
C GLN A 124 -3.97 10.29 -3.65
N ASN A 125 -2.70 10.26 -4.06
CA ASN A 125 -1.66 11.12 -3.48
C ASN A 125 -0.96 12.03 -4.50
N GLY A 126 -1.36 11.97 -5.76
CA GLY A 126 -0.74 12.71 -6.85
C GLY A 126 0.39 11.93 -7.53
N SER A 127 0.69 12.35 -8.76
CA SER A 127 1.68 11.69 -9.59
C SER A 127 3.11 12.01 -9.13
N LEU A 128 3.85 11.00 -8.66
CA LEU A 128 5.30 11.02 -8.45
C LEU A 128 6.09 10.99 -9.76
N VAL A 129 5.38 10.82 -10.86
CA VAL A 129 5.91 10.66 -12.20
C VAL A 129 6.32 12.03 -12.77
N GLN A 130 7.40 12.62 -12.26
CA GLN A 130 8.08 13.72 -12.95
C GLN A 130 9.08 13.24 -14.01
N ASN A 131 9.32 11.93 -14.13
CA ASN A 131 10.14 11.35 -15.20
C ASN A 131 9.84 9.84 -15.34
N SER A 132 8.91 9.47 -16.23
CA SER A 132 8.16 8.20 -16.25
C SER A 132 8.87 6.96 -16.77
N SER A 133 10.17 7.02 -17.06
CA SER A 133 10.81 5.94 -17.84
C SER A 133 11.83 5.10 -17.09
N GLN A 134 12.16 5.41 -15.84
CA GLN A 134 13.19 4.66 -15.09
C GLN A 134 12.68 4.24 -13.71
N PRO A 135 12.74 2.94 -13.37
CA PRO A 135 12.57 2.50 -11.99
C PRO A 135 13.63 3.21 -11.13
N TRP A 136 13.20 3.87 -10.07
CA TRP A 136 14.09 4.46 -9.06
C TRP A 136 14.37 3.43 -7.96
N SER A 137 15.16 3.76 -6.94
CA SER A 137 15.47 2.88 -5.82
C SER A 137 14.84 3.38 -4.52
N ILE A 138 14.70 2.49 -3.51
CA ILE A 138 14.21 2.86 -2.17
C ILE A 138 15.04 3.99 -1.54
N THR A 139 16.33 4.09 -1.87
CA THR A 139 17.21 5.17 -1.41
C THR A 139 16.81 6.54 -1.98
N GLU A 140 16.22 6.57 -3.17
CA GLU A 140 15.76 7.81 -3.82
C GLU A 140 14.31 8.18 -3.45
N ALA A 141 13.59 7.27 -2.78
CA ALA A 141 12.17 7.40 -2.44
C ALA A 141 11.84 8.69 -1.69
N ALA A 142 12.61 8.98 -0.63
CA ALA A 142 12.40 10.16 0.18
C ALA A 142 12.53 11.45 -0.67
N GLY A 143 13.55 11.51 -1.54
CA GLY A 143 13.76 12.65 -2.43
C GLY A 143 12.58 12.87 -3.38
N ARG A 144 12.08 11.78 -4.00
CA ARG A 144 10.94 11.83 -4.93
C ARG A 144 9.65 12.25 -4.25
N LEU A 145 9.34 11.66 -3.09
CA LEU A 145 8.16 12.01 -2.29
C LEU A 145 8.21 13.50 -1.87
N ASN A 146 9.38 14.00 -1.48
CA ASN A 146 9.56 15.39 -1.14
C ASN A 146 9.38 16.34 -2.34
N SER A 147 10.00 16.04 -3.48
CA SER A 147 9.88 16.85 -4.69
C SER A 147 8.45 16.90 -5.24
N ALA A 148 7.69 15.81 -5.09
CA ALA A 148 6.30 15.74 -5.49
C ALA A 148 5.31 16.23 -4.40
N SER A 149 5.80 16.67 -3.24
CA SER A 149 4.95 17.02 -2.07
C SER A 149 3.96 15.90 -1.68
N ALA A 150 4.37 14.66 -1.88
CA ALA A 150 3.58 13.46 -1.71
C ALA A 150 3.91 12.76 -0.38
N GLN A 151 2.88 12.26 0.31
CA GLN A 151 3.06 11.48 1.54
C GLN A 151 3.45 10.02 1.27
N PHE A 152 3.00 9.45 0.16
CA PHE A 152 3.28 8.07 -0.21
C PHE A 152 3.33 7.87 -1.73
N GLY A 153 3.83 6.72 -2.14
CA GLY A 153 4.21 6.49 -3.52
C GLY A 153 4.27 5.04 -3.87
N CYS A 154 4.11 4.77 -5.17
CA CYS A 154 4.54 3.50 -5.72
C CYS A 154 5.69 3.72 -6.70
N GLN A 155 6.74 2.93 -6.54
CA GLN A 155 7.82 2.76 -7.49
C GLN A 155 7.52 1.53 -8.34
N GLY A 156 7.28 1.67 -9.65
CA GLY A 156 7.07 0.48 -10.48
C GLY A 156 6.96 0.71 -11.99
N SER A 157 7.96 0.23 -12.72
CA SER A 157 7.82 -0.32 -14.08
C SER A 157 8.46 -1.71 -14.24
N ASP A 158 9.19 -2.21 -13.23
CA ASP A 158 9.78 -3.56 -13.17
C ASP A 158 9.10 -4.43 -12.09
N PRO A 159 8.52 -5.59 -12.45
CA PRO A 159 7.86 -6.49 -11.51
C PRO A 159 8.77 -7.05 -10.40
N ALA A 160 10.09 -7.09 -10.56
CA ALA A 160 11.01 -7.66 -9.57
C ALA A 160 11.38 -6.68 -8.43
N ALA A 161 11.21 -5.37 -8.64
CA ALA A 161 11.67 -4.32 -7.72
C ALA A 161 10.61 -3.20 -7.55
N SER A 162 9.34 -3.58 -7.47
CA SER A 162 8.24 -2.63 -7.23
C SER A 162 7.97 -2.47 -5.74
N TYR A 163 7.89 -1.23 -5.27
CA TYR A 163 7.73 -0.91 -3.85
C TYR A 163 6.65 0.13 -3.61
N PHE A 164 5.90 -0.04 -2.53
CA PHE A 164 5.17 1.05 -1.92
C PHE A 164 6.08 1.74 -0.90
N SER A 165 6.11 3.07 -0.91
CA SER A 165 6.88 3.88 0.03
C SER A 165 6.01 4.93 0.68
N PHE A 166 6.16 5.12 1.99
CA PHE A 166 5.48 6.11 2.81
C PHE A 166 6.52 6.99 3.49
N LYS A 167 6.31 8.31 3.47
CA LYS A 167 7.23 9.30 4.04
C LYS A 167 7.22 9.26 5.58
N MET A 168 8.40 9.35 6.19
CA MET A 168 8.58 9.40 7.65
C MET A 168 9.18 10.73 8.12
#